data_AF-A0A8C5MGC5-F1
#
_entry.id   AF-A0A8C5MGC5-F1
#
_cell.length_a   1.000
_cell.length_b   1.000
_cell.length_c   1.000
_cell.angle_alpha   90.00
_cell.angle_beta   90.00
_cell.angle_gamma   90.00
#
_symmetry.space_group_name_H-M   'P 1'
#
loop_
_entity.id
_entity.type
_entity.pdbx_description
1 polymer ?
#
loop_
_entity_poly.entity_id
_entity_poly.type
_entity_poly.pdbx_seq_one_letter_code
_entity_poly.pdbx_strand_id
1 'polypeptide(L)'
;LRSIYTPGKDIETFLSRFCKVVRPQIDVMDDNKFTTGKWSVIVQLRSDESTPNGVIHLPQSFMLGSVPGILYYPGQPRECRKCGREGHEAKDCKADACKNCRTNGHATKDCPRRATCNLCGETEHRYKDCPSRSYAAAAKAGVQVKYKPFLTNLM
;
A
#
# COMPACT_ATOMS: atom_id res chain seq x y z
N LEU A 1 4.33 -2.30 17.17
CA LEU A 1 5.31 -1.22 16.93
C LEU A 1 4.97 -0.54 15.61
N ARG A 2 4.51 0.70 15.67
CA ARG A 2 4.27 1.56 14.51
C ARG A 2 5.55 1.60 13.68
N SER A 3 5.53 1.14 12.44
CA SER A 3 6.60 1.53 11.51
C SER A 3 6.41 3.03 11.29
N ILE A 4 7.13 3.84 12.07
CA ILE A 4 7.13 5.31 11.96
C ILE A 4 7.54 5.79 10.56
N TYR A 5 8.05 4.88 9.72
CA TYR A 5 8.61 5.15 8.41
C TYR A 5 7.60 5.19 7.27
N THR A 6 6.33 4.82 7.50
CA THR A 6 5.29 4.91 6.45
C THR A 6 4.16 5.82 6.91
N PRO A 7 4.07 7.04 6.37
CA PRO A 7 2.97 7.96 6.66
C PRO A 7 1.62 7.30 6.32
N GLY A 8 0.58 7.51 7.13
CA GLY A 8 -0.77 7.01 6.84
C GLY A 8 -1.27 7.47 5.46
N LYS A 9 -0.85 8.67 5.02
CA LYS A 9 -1.16 9.18 3.69
C LYS A 9 -0.60 8.33 2.54
N ASP A 10 0.57 7.73 2.74
CA ASP A 10 1.16 6.84 1.74
C ASP A 10 0.35 5.54 1.64
N ILE A 11 -0.12 5.01 2.78
CA ILE A 11 -1.00 3.85 2.81
C ILE A 11 -2.31 4.13 2.07
N GLU A 12 -2.94 5.29 2.33
CA GLU A 12 -4.15 5.69 1.62
C GLU A 12 -3.94 5.78 0.10
N THR A 13 -2.85 6.43 -0.31
CA THR A 13 -2.47 6.59 -1.73
C THR A 13 -2.20 5.23 -2.40
N PHE A 14 -1.55 4.31 -1.68
CA PHE A 14 -1.33 2.95 -2.14
C PHE A 14 -2.64 2.17 -2.29
N LEU A 15 -3.49 2.19 -1.26
CA LEU A 15 -4.75 1.44 -1.23
C LEU A 15 -5.72 1.93 -2.32
N SER A 16 -5.72 3.23 -2.62
CA SER A 16 -6.59 3.81 -3.64
C SER A 16 -6.34 3.26 -5.06
N ARG A 17 -5.21 2.59 -5.29
CA ARG A 17 -4.94 1.85 -6.54
C ARG A 17 -5.82 0.60 -6.70
N PHE A 18 -6.29 0.03 -5.59
CA PHE A 18 -6.98 -1.26 -5.56
C PHE A 18 -8.42 -1.15 -5.05
N CYS A 19 -8.73 -0.16 -4.21
CA CYS A 19 -10.04 0.00 -3.58
C CYS A 19 -10.40 1.47 -3.37
N LYS A 20 -11.61 1.72 -2.87
CA LYS A 20 -12.00 3.06 -2.40
C LYS A 20 -11.68 3.18 -0.92
N VAL A 21 -10.84 4.14 -0.53
CA VAL A 21 -10.60 4.46 0.88
C VAL A 21 -11.81 5.25 1.42
N VAL A 22 -12.53 4.66 2.37
CA VAL A 22 -13.75 5.24 2.97
C VAL A 22 -13.39 6.11 4.16
N ARG A 23 -12.52 5.62 5.05
CA ARG A 23 -11.97 6.40 6.16
C ARG A 23 -10.45 6.25 6.19
N PRO A 24 -9.71 7.34 6.42
CA PRO A 24 -8.25 7.32 6.52
C PRO A 24 -7.78 6.52 7.75
N GLN A 25 -6.48 6.55 8.03
CA GLN A 25 -5.92 5.87 9.20
C GLN A 25 -6.66 6.25 10.50
N ILE A 26 -7.12 5.23 11.23
CA ILE A 26 -7.72 5.32 12.55
C ILE A 26 -6.84 4.51 13.50
N ASP A 27 -6.40 5.13 14.60
CA ASP A 27 -5.70 4.40 15.65
C ASP A 27 -6.68 3.48 16.38
N VAL A 28 -6.32 2.21 16.52
CA VAL A 28 -7.14 1.21 17.21
C VAL A 28 -6.90 1.39 18.70
N MET A 29 -7.94 1.81 19.41
CA MET A 29 -7.92 1.99 20.86
C MET A 29 -8.50 0.77 21.56
N ASP A 30 -8.06 0.52 22.78
CA ASP A 30 -8.68 -0.45 23.68
C ASP A 30 -9.93 0.14 24.37
N ASP A 31 -10.60 -0.68 25.18
CA ASP A 31 -11.82 -0.28 25.91
C ASP A 31 -11.56 0.90 26.88
N ASN A 32 -10.31 1.07 27.30
CA ASN A 32 -9.86 2.15 28.18
C ASN A 32 -9.40 3.41 27.41
N LYS A 33 -9.60 3.44 26.08
CA LYS A 33 -9.20 4.53 25.17
C LYS A 33 -7.69 4.73 25.03
N PHE A 34 -6.87 3.75 25.41
CA PHE A 34 -5.45 3.76 25.10
C PHE A 34 -5.21 3.23 23.68
N THR A 35 -4.27 3.84 22.95
CA THR A 35 -3.87 3.31 21.65
C THR A 35 -3.16 1.97 21.81
N THR A 36 -3.60 0.97 21.05
CA THR A 36 -2.95 -0.35 21.00
C THR A 36 -1.66 -0.33 20.17
N GLY A 37 -1.31 0.82 19.57
CA GLY A 37 -0.24 0.95 18.59
C GLY A 37 -0.55 0.27 17.24
N LYS A 38 -1.75 -0.28 17.08
CA LYS A 38 -2.32 -0.73 15.82
C LYS A 38 -3.15 0.38 15.21
N TRP A 39 -3.26 0.37 13.90
CA TRP A 39 -4.12 1.28 13.16
C TRP A 39 -4.88 0.50 12.11
N SER A 40 -5.98 1.06 11.64
CA SER A 40 -6.81 0.49 10.58
C SER A 40 -7.22 1.57 9.60
N VAL A 41 -7.46 1.17 8.36
CA VAL A 41 -8.05 2.01 7.31
C VAL A 41 -9.32 1.30 6.89
N ILE A 42 -10.41 2.06 6.70
CA ILE A 42 -11.67 1.46 6.22
C ILE A 42 -11.74 1.68 4.72
N VAL A 43 -11.96 0.59 4.00
CA VAL A 43 -11.98 0.57 2.55
C VAL A 43 -13.23 -0.16 2.04
N GLN A 44 -13.64 0.17 0.83
CA GLN A 44 -14.63 -0.55 0.07
C GLN A 44 -13.90 -1.25 -1.08
N LEU A 45 -13.91 -2.59 -1.07
CA LEU A 45 -13.35 -3.41 -2.14
C LEU A 45 -14.15 -3.24 -3.43
N ARG A 46 -13.49 -3.44 -4.56
CA ARG A 46 -14.16 -3.46 -5.87
C ARG A 46 -14.90 -4.78 -6.02
N SER A 47 -16.09 -4.76 -6.63
CA SER A 47 -16.86 -5.96 -6.93
C SER A 47 -16.32 -6.66 -8.18
N ASP A 48 -16.35 -7.98 -8.19
CA ASP A 48 -16.04 -8.82 -9.34
C ASP A 48 -16.72 -10.19 -9.19
N GLU A 49 -17.74 -10.44 -10.01
CA GLU A 49 -18.56 -11.66 -10.00
C GLU A 49 -17.78 -12.93 -10.38
N SER A 50 -16.62 -12.78 -11.02
CA SER A 50 -15.76 -13.93 -11.35
C SER A 50 -15.05 -14.53 -10.13
N THR A 51 -14.98 -13.79 -9.03
CA THR A 51 -14.36 -14.24 -7.78
C THR A 51 -15.37 -14.95 -6.88
N PRO A 52 -14.98 -15.97 -6.09
CA PRO A 52 -15.91 -16.71 -5.23
C PRO A 52 -16.70 -15.84 -4.23
N ASN A 53 -16.13 -14.70 -3.84
CA ASN A 53 -16.72 -13.77 -2.86
C ASN A 53 -17.33 -12.51 -3.52
N GLY A 54 -17.36 -12.44 -4.86
CA GLY A 54 -17.86 -11.28 -5.59
C GLY A 54 -17.01 -10.02 -5.45
N VAL A 55 -15.77 -10.11 -4.97
CA VAL A 55 -14.88 -8.96 -4.71
C VAL A 55 -13.43 -9.21 -5.15
N ILE A 56 -12.79 -8.15 -5.63
CA ILE A 56 -11.35 -8.12 -5.89
C ILE A 56 -10.62 -7.89 -4.57
N HIS A 57 -9.90 -8.92 -4.12
CA HIS A 57 -9.13 -8.88 -2.88
C HIS A 57 -7.88 -8.01 -3.00
N LEU A 58 -7.54 -7.30 -1.91
CA LEU A 58 -6.30 -6.54 -1.80
C LEU A 58 -5.10 -7.49 -1.72
N PRO A 59 -3.92 -7.09 -2.24
CA PRO A 59 -2.70 -7.87 -2.08
C PRO A 59 -2.36 -8.02 -0.60
N GLN A 60 -2.08 -9.24 -0.15
CA GLN A 60 -1.76 -9.48 1.26
C GLN A 60 -0.48 -8.77 1.71
N SER A 61 0.52 -8.66 0.83
CA SER A 61 1.79 -7.98 1.12
C SER A 61 2.04 -6.85 0.13
N PHE A 62 2.69 -5.78 0.60
CA PHE A 62 3.10 -4.66 -0.24
C PHE A 62 4.46 -4.10 0.18
N MET A 63 5.03 -3.27 -0.69
CA MET A 63 6.27 -2.54 -0.46
C MET A 63 6.03 -1.06 -0.76
N LEU A 64 6.34 -0.18 0.19
CA LEU A 64 6.37 1.27 0.00
C LEU A 64 7.79 1.76 0.22
N GLY A 65 8.45 2.15 -0.87
CA GLY A 65 9.91 2.29 -0.89
C GLY A 65 10.58 0.99 -0.44
N SER A 66 11.36 1.07 0.64
CA SER A 66 12.04 -0.08 1.27
C SER A 66 11.27 -0.67 2.46
N VAL A 67 10.06 -0.18 2.75
CA VAL A 67 9.28 -0.61 3.91
C VAL A 67 8.27 -1.69 3.48
N PRO A 68 8.38 -2.93 4.02
CA PRO A 68 7.38 -3.96 3.80
C PRO A 68 6.13 -3.71 4.64
N GLY A 69 4.97 -4.04 4.09
CA GLY A 69 3.69 -4.01 4.78
C GLY A 69 2.87 -5.27 4.53
N ILE A 70 2.05 -5.64 5.52
CA ILE A 70 1.10 -6.75 5.42
C ILE A 70 -0.28 -6.22 5.76
N LEU A 71 -1.25 -6.53 4.90
CA LEU A 71 -2.66 -6.22 5.11
C LEU A 71 -3.36 -7.44 5.69
N TYR A 72 -4.23 -7.20 6.66
CA TYR A 72 -5.10 -8.19 7.29
C TYR A 72 -6.53 -7.65 7.32
N TYR A 73 -7.48 -8.43 6.83
CA TYR A 73 -8.91 -8.13 6.93
C TYR A 73 -9.76 -9.42 6.86
N PRO A 74 -10.99 -9.41 7.38
CA PRO A 74 -11.88 -10.57 7.33
C PRO A 74 -12.18 -11.00 5.89
N GLY A 75 -12.21 -12.32 5.63
CA GLY A 75 -12.48 -12.86 4.30
C GLY A 75 -11.30 -12.77 3.32
N GLN A 76 -10.13 -12.32 3.76
CA GLN A 76 -8.92 -12.31 2.93
C GLN A 76 -8.47 -13.74 2.56
N PRO A 77 -8.21 -14.01 1.27
CA PRO A 77 -7.70 -15.31 0.83
C PRO A 77 -6.33 -15.64 1.43
N ARG A 78 -6.08 -16.94 1.65
CA ARG A 78 -4.78 -17.42 2.13
C ARG A 78 -3.81 -17.60 0.97
N GLU A 79 -3.26 -16.49 0.51
CA GLU A 79 -2.26 -16.46 -0.54
C GLU A 79 -0.84 -16.55 0.01
N CYS A 80 0.08 -17.05 -0.81
CA CYS A 80 1.50 -17.01 -0.53
C CYS A 80 2.00 -15.56 -0.58
N ARG A 81 2.56 -15.07 0.53
CA ARG A 81 3.06 -13.69 0.67
C ARG A 81 4.20 -13.30 -0.30
N LYS A 82 4.85 -14.29 -0.94
CA LYS A 82 5.90 -14.07 -1.95
C LYS A 82 5.32 -13.94 -3.36
N CYS A 83 4.48 -14.88 -3.79
CA CYS A 83 4.03 -14.99 -5.18
C CYS A 83 2.55 -14.68 -5.42
N GLY A 84 1.77 -14.46 -4.36
CA GLY A 84 0.34 -14.16 -4.42
C GLY A 84 -0.56 -15.33 -4.82
N ARG A 85 -0.05 -16.56 -4.92
CA ARG A 85 -0.84 -17.74 -5.26
C ARG A 85 -1.27 -18.51 -4.02
N GLU A 86 -2.43 -19.14 -4.09
CA GLU A 86 -2.94 -20.01 -3.04
C GLU A 86 -2.23 -21.38 -3.03
N GLY A 87 -2.52 -22.20 -2.02
CA GLY A 87 -2.09 -23.60 -1.93
C GLY A 87 -0.71 -23.84 -1.31
N HIS A 88 0.03 -22.80 -0.93
CA HIS A 88 1.32 -22.94 -0.23
C HIS A 88 1.69 -21.72 0.60
N GLU A 89 2.61 -21.90 1.56
CA GLU A 89 3.15 -20.81 2.37
C GLU A 89 4.43 -20.22 1.74
N ALA A 90 4.80 -19.02 2.19
CA ALA A 90 6.01 -18.34 1.69
C ALA A 90 7.31 -19.16 1.89
N LYS A 91 7.35 -20.03 2.90
CA LYS A 91 8.51 -20.91 3.17
C LYS A 91 8.67 -21.99 2.09
N ASP A 92 7.56 -22.46 1.52
CA ASP A 92 7.52 -23.52 0.50
C ASP A 92 7.44 -22.95 -0.92
N CYS A 93 7.42 -21.62 -1.05
CA CYS A 93 7.31 -20.94 -2.33
C CYS A 93 8.58 -21.09 -3.16
N LYS A 94 8.47 -21.78 -4.29
CA LYS A 94 9.54 -21.95 -5.29
C LYS A 94 9.46 -20.95 -6.45
N ALA A 95 8.43 -20.10 -6.47
CA ALA A 95 8.23 -19.16 -7.56
C ALA A 95 9.15 -17.93 -7.39
N ASP A 96 9.80 -17.53 -8.48
CA ASP A 96 10.43 -16.21 -8.56
C ASP A 96 9.39 -15.18 -9.00
N ALA A 97 8.85 -14.47 -8.00
CA ALA A 97 7.83 -13.46 -8.19
C ALA A 97 8.48 -12.09 -8.40
N CYS A 98 8.25 -11.50 -9.56
CA CYS A 98 8.79 -10.20 -9.89
C CYS A 98 8.21 -9.12 -8.95
N LYS A 99 9.08 -8.38 -8.26
CA LYS A 99 8.66 -7.32 -7.33
C LYS A 99 8.11 -6.08 -8.05
N ASN A 100 8.38 -5.95 -9.36
CA ASN A 100 7.86 -4.86 -10.18
C ASN A 100 6.42 -5.13 -10.65
N CYS A 101 6.21 -6.23 -11.39
CA CYS A 101 4.93 -6.51 -12.02
C CYS A 101 4.07 -7.56 -11.30
N ARG A 102 4.59 -8.17 -10.22
CA ARG A 102 3.94 -9.20 -9.40
C ARG A 102 3.58 -10.49 -10.15
N THR A 103 4.09 -10.70 -11.36
CA THR A 103 3.95 -11.97 -12.07
C THR A 103 5.14 -12.88 -11.77
N ASN A 104 4.91 -14.19 -11.92
CA ASN A 104 5.92 -15.22 -11.68
C ASN A 104 6.69 -15.52 -12.98
N GLY A 105 7.90 -16.08 -12.83
CA GLY A 105 8.70 -16.62 -13.94
C GLY A 105 9.87 -15.74 -14.37
N HIS A 106 10.13 -14.63 -13.68
CA HIS A 106 11.31 -13.80 -13.90
C HIS A 106 11.70 -13.00 -12.66
N ALA A 107 12.99 -12.69 -12.51
CA ALA A 107 13.47 -11.81 -11.47
C ALA A 107 13.12 -10.34 -11.79
N THR A 108 13.12 -9.48 -10.77
CA THR A 108 12.76 -8.06 -10.95
C THR A 108 13.65 -7.32 -11.96
N LYS A 109 14.93 -7.72 -12.06
CA LYS A 109 15.90 -7.18 -13.02
C LYS A 109 15.60 -7.55 -14.48
N ASP A 110 14.90 -8.66 -14.69
CA ASP A 110 14.56 -9.21 -16.01
C ASP A 110 13.10 -8.90 -16.37
N CYS A 111 12.47 -7.94 -15.67
CA CYS A 111 11.07 -7.61 -15.88
C CYS A 111 10.89 -6.87 -17.22
N PRO A 112 10.06 -7.40 -18.14
CA PRO A 112 9.83 -6.75 -19.43
C PRO A 112 8.97 -5.49 -19.31
N ARG A 113 8.31 -5.29 -18.16
CA ARG A 113 7.49 -4.10 -17.89
C ARG A 113 8.34 -2.98 -17.34
N ARG A 114 8.07 -1.76 -17.80
CA ARG A 114 8.60 -0.55 -17.17
C ARG A 114 8.28 -0.55 -15.69
N ALA A 115 9.19 0.01 -14.92
CA ALA A 115 9.11 -0.09 -13.50
C ALA A 115 8.21 0.99 -12.90
N THR A 116 7.21 0.58 -12.15
CA THR A 116 6.19 1.49 -11.60
C THR A 116 6.57 1.99 -10.21
N CYS A 117 6.11 3.20 -9.87
CA CYS A 117 6.10 3.72 -8.52
C CYS A 117 5.26 2.80 -7.62
N ASN A 118 5.86 2.27 -6.55
CA ASN A 118 5.14 1.37 -5.65
C ASN A 118 4.15 2.11 -4.71
N LEU A 119 4.16 3.45 -4.68
CA LEU A 119 3.16 4.27 -4.00
C LEU A 119 1.92 4.49 -4.87
N CYS A 120 2.03 5.26 -5.96
CA CYS A 120 0.89 5.66 -6.78
C CYS A 120 0.61 4.75 -8.00
N GLY A 121 1.56 3.92 -8.42
CA GLY A 121 1.42 3.02 -9.58
C GLY A 121 1.90 3.59 -10.91
N GLU A 122 2.25 4.89 -10.98
CA GLU A 122 2.71 5.53 -12.21
C GLU A 122 4.08 5.04 -12.70
N THR A 123 4.34 5.13 -14.00
CA THR A 123 5.61 4.65 -14.60
C THR A 123 6.71 5.72 -14.70
N GLU A 124 6.34 6.99 -14.57
CA GLU A 124 7.25 8.13 -14.77
C GLU A 124 8.31 8.30 -13.66
N HIS A 125 8.05 7.77 -12.46
CA HIS A 125 8.92 8.01 -11.31
C HIS A 125 8.98 6.80 -10.37
N ARG A 126 9.95 6.83 -9.45
CA ARG A 126 10.06 5.86 -8.35
C ARG A 126 9.49 6.43 -7.06
N TYR A 127 9.29 5.57 -6.07
CA TYR A 127 8.77 5.95 -4.74
C TYR A 127 9.42 7.20 -4.17
N LYS A 128 10.75 7.29 -4.22
CA LYS A 128 11.53 8.41 -3.66
C LYS A 128 11.17 9.78 -4.29
N ASP A 129 10.78 9.77 -5.57
CA ASP A 129 10.47 10.94 -6.39
C ASP A 129 8.96 11.08 -6.61
N CYS A 130 8.13 10.32 -5.89
CA CYS A 130 6.69 10.33 -6.08
C CYS A 130 6.08 11.68 -5.65
N PRO A 131 5.37 12.39 -6.52
CA PRO A 131 4.76 13.68 -6.17
C PRO A 131 3.77 13.57 -5.01
N SER A 132 3.12 12.43 -4.85
CA SER A 132 2.19 12.17 -3.74
C SER A 132 2.86 11.85 -2.41
N ARG A 133 4.18 11.64 -2.37
CA ARG A 133 4.92 11.22 -1.17
C ARG A 133 5.25 12.37 -0.21
N SER A 134 5.61 13.53 -0.76
CA SER A 134 6.06 14.67 0.07
C SER A 134 5.90 15.98 -0.67
N TYR A 135 5.82 17.09 0.08
CA TYR A 135 5.80 18.44 -0.49
C TYR A 135 7.00 18.69 -1.42
N ALA A 136 8.21 18.30 -1.00
CA ALA A 136 9.42 18.48 -1.79
C ALA A 136 9.37 17.72 -3.12
N ALA A 137 8.82 16.50 -3.12
CA ALA A 137 8.65 15.71 -4.34
C ALA A 137 7.57 16.32 -5.26
N ALA A 138 6.46 16.77 -4.69
CA ALA A 138 5.39 17.46 -5.44
C ALA A 138 5.92 18.73 -6.13
N ALA A 139 6.67 19.56 -5.40
CA ALA A 139 7.27 20.78 -5.92
C ALA A 139 8.26 20.51 -7.07
N LYS A 140 9.13 19.49 -6.93
CA LYS A 140 10.05 19.07 -8.00
C LYS A 140 9.34 18.59 -9.26
N ALA A 141 8.16 18.00 -9.11
CA ALA A 141 7.34 17.52 -10.22
C ALA A 141 6.40 18.60 -10.80
N GLY A 142 6.47 19.85 -10.33
CA GLY A 142 5.60 20.95 -10.79
C GLY A 142 4.13 20.81 -10.36
N VAL A 143 3.82 19.94 -9.41
CA VAL A 143 2.46 19.76 -8.88
C VAL A 143 2.14 20.91 -7.94
N GLN A 144 1.04 21.62 -8.19
CA GLN A 144 0.58 22.72 -7.32
C GLN A 144 0.19 22.19 -5.94
N VAL A 145 1.04 22.43 -4.94
CA VAL A 145 0.81 22.05 -3.53
C VAL A 145 0.29 23.25 -2.73
N LYS A 146 -0.96 23.17 -2.27
CA LYS A 146 -1.53 24.16 -1.34
C LYS A 146 -0.95 23.97 0.05
N TYR A 147 0.01 24.81 0.43
CA TYR A 147 0.52 24.87 1.80
C TYR A 147 -0.55 25.50 2.71
N LYS A 148 -0.99 24.76 3.74
CA LYS A 148 -1.76 25.34 4.85
C LYS A 148 -0.81 25.50 6.03
N PRO A 149 -0.36 26.71 6.37
CA PRO A 149 0.46 26.92 7.57
C PRO A 149 -0.33 26.46 8.81
N PHE A 150 0.39 25.88 9.76
CA PHE A 150 -0.08 25.80 11.14
C PHE A 150 -0.19 27.24 11.64
N LEU A 151 -1.41 27.76 11.81
CA LEU A 151 -1.60 29.01 12.51
C LEU A 151 -1.19 28.77 13.97
N THR A 152 0.00 29.22 14.34
CA THR A 152 0.37 29.38 15.74
C THR A 152 -0.56 30.44 16.32
N ASN A 153 -1.61 30.02 17.02
CA ASN A 153 -2.20 30.90 18.02
C ASN A 153 -1.20 31.01 19.17
N LEU A 154 -0.24 31.91 18.99
CA LEU A 154 0.53 32.53 20.06
C LEU A 154 -0.27 33.77 20.48
N MET A 155 -1.18 33.56 21.42
CA MET A 155 -1.67 34.57 22.37
C MET A 155 -1.91 33.89 23.70
#